data_AF-A0A944C6X0-F1
#
_entry.id   AF-A0A944C6X0-F1
#
_cell.length_a   1.000
_cell.length_b   1.000
_cell.length_c   1.000
_cell.angle_alpha   90.00
_cell.angle_beta   90.00
_cell.angle_gamma   90.00
#
_symmetry.space_group_name_H-M   'P 1'
#
loop_
_entity.id
_entity.type
_entity.pdbx_description
1 polymer ?
#
loop_
_entity_poly.entity_id
_entity_poly.type
_entity_poly.pdbx_seq_one_letter_code
_entity_poly.pdbx_strand_id
1 'polypeptide(L)'
;MCGIAGWIDCQRSGDYEAVMKLMAKSMVPRGPDSGGFYYDNNCALAHRRLSVIDPAGGAQPLTRVCGEERYTIVYNGELYNTAELRSELLESGVHFMTACDTEVLLYSYIVWGESCLDRLNGIYAFAIWQEKAKQLFLARDRIGVKPLFYYEYGGGLIFASEIKALLAHPMVDAVIDRDSIAQIMLLGPARKPGSAVFKGIKELCPSECAVYCRSGLKKRTYWSLRALPHKESPEETRQHIAYLLSDSIKRQLVSDVPLCTMLSGGLDSSIISAVAAKEFADSGKQLTTFSIDYKDNDKNFKSSAFQPDADAPWI
;
A
#
# COMPACT_ATOMS: atom_id res chain seq x y z
N MET A 1 -0.37 9.48 -1.34
CA MET A 1 0.06 8.06 -1.18
C MET A 1 1.44 7.92 -1.77
N CYS A 2 2.39 7.20 -1.19
CA CYS A 2 3.70 7.03 -1.83
C CYS A 2 3.64 6.21 -3.14
N GLY A 3 4.74 6.21 -3.88
CA GLY A 3 4.98 5.34 -5.03
C GLY A 3 6.31 4.61 -4.89
N ILE A 4 6.30 3.30 -5.11
CA ILE A 4 7.50 2.46 -5.10
C ILE A 4 7.73 1.87 -6.49
N ALA A 5 8.99 1.70 -6.85
CA ALA A 5 9.40 0.93 -8.01
C ALA A 5 10.74 0.24 -7.76
N GLY A 6 11.01 -0.82 -8.51
CA GLY A 6 12.32 -1.43 -8.54
C GLY A 6 12.55 -2.29 -9.76
N TRP A 7 13.82 -2.49 -10.06
CA TRP A 7 14.31 -3.30 -11.17
C TRP A 7 15.42 -4.21 -10.64
N ILE A 8 15.17 -5.51 -10.66
CA ILE A 8 16.10 -6.54 -10.22
C ILE A 8 16.53 -7.31 -11.47
N ASP A 9 17.84 -7.39 -11.71
CA ASP A 9 18.42 -8.18 -12.79
C ASP A 9 19.63 -8.97 -12.26
N CYS A 10 19.54 -10.30 -12.35
CA CYS A 10 20.60 -11.19 -11.87
C CYS A 10 21.63 -11.55 -12.95
N GLN A 11 21.42 -11.12 -14.20
CA GLN A 11 22.23 -11.51 -15.36
C GLN A 11 23.02 -10.33 -15.95
N ARG A 12 22.55 -9.09 -15.77
CA ARG A 12 23.15 -7.89 -16.37
C ARG A 12 23.10 -6.72 -15.40
N SER A 13 24.17 -5.92 -15.37
CA SER A 13 24.12 -4.57 -14.81
C SER A 13 23.43 -3.64 -15.82
N GLY A 14 22.26 -3.13 -15.46
CA GLY A 14 21.51 -2.19 -16.30
C GLY A 14 22.00 -0.74 -16.15
N ASP A 15 21.60 0.13 -17.08
CA ASP A 15 21.56 1.59 -16.84
C ASP A 15 20.39 1.90 -15.90
N TYR A 16 20.56 1.52 -14.63
CA TYR A 16 19.52 1.64 -13.62
C TYR A 16 19.11 3.09 -13.42
N GLU A 17 20.06 4.02 -13.44
CA GLU A 17 19.80 5.39 -13.02
C GLU A 17 18.84 6.11 -13.97
N ALA A 18 19.08 6.04 -15.28
CA ALA A 18 18.21 6.70 -16.25
C ALA A 18 16.79 6.12 -16.22
N VAL A 19 16.68 4.80 -16.18
CA VAL A 19 15.39 4.09 -16.20
C VAL A 19 14.61 4.32 -14.91
N MET A 20 15.24 4.18 -13.74
CA MET A 20 14.56 4.39 -12.46
C MET A 20 14.07 5.83 -12.30
N LYS A 21 14.80 6.83 -12.82
CA LYS A 21 14.34 8.23 -12.86
C LYS A 21 13.08 8.39 -13.70
N LEU A 22 12.97 7.72 -14.86
CA LEU A 22 11.76 7.75 -15.69
C LEU A 22 10.57 7.12 -14.97
N MET A 23 10.76 5.96 -14.36
CA MET A 23 9.72 5.29 -13.58
C MET A 23 9.26 6.16 -12.41
N ALA A 24 10.20 6.71 -11.63
CA ALA A 24 9.90 7.59 -10.49
C ALA A 24 9.17 8.87 -10.92
N LYS A 25 9.54 9.48 -12.05
CA LYS A 25 8.89 10.69 -12.57
C LYS A 25 7.39 10.46 -12.84
N SER A 26 7.03 9.29 -13.37
CA SER A 26 5.62 8.95 -13.63
C SER A 26 4.75 8.88 -12.36
N MET A 27 5.39 8.64 -11.20
CA MET A 27 4.75 8.49 -9.89
C MET A 27 4.81 9.77 -9.02
N VAL A 28 5.32 10.90 -9.54
CA VAL A 28 5.32 12.19 -8.82
C VAL A 28 3.92 12.59 -8.31
N PRO A 29 2.81 12.41 -9.06
CA PRO A 29 1.47 12.76 -8.56
C PRO A 29 1.06 12.01 -7.29
N ARG A 30 1.64 10.84 -7.02
CA ARG A 30 1.41 10.08 -5.80
C ARG A 30 2.21 10.65 -4.63
N GLY A 31 3.51 10.80 -4.84
CA GLY A 31 4.47 11.29 -3.86
C GLY A 31 5.21 12.55 -4.36
N PRO A 32 4.61 13.74 -4.19
CA PRO A 32 5.18 14.98 -4.70
C PRO A 32 6.35 15.51 -3.85
N ASP A 33 6.36 15.25 -2.55
CA ASP A 33 7.22 15.96 -1.59
C ASP A 33 8.71 15.64 -1.75
N SER A 34 9.04 14.36 -1.95
CA SER A 34 10.44 13.93 -2.10
C SER A 34 10.54 12.61 -2.85
N GLY A 35 11.76 12.20 -3.17
CA GLY A 35 12.06 10.90 -3.72
C GLY A 35 13.49 10.47 -3.43
N GLY A 36 13.76 9.18 -3.58
CA GLY A 36 15.06 8.61 -3.33
C GLY A 36 15.29 7.39 -4.20
N PHE A 37 16.56 7.01 -4.32
CA PHE A 37 17.01 5.88 -5.12
C PHE A 37 18.03 5.07 -4.34
N TYR A 38 18.07 3.77 -4.62
CA TYR A 38 19.12 2.86 -4.20
C TYR A 38 19.58 2.05 -5.41
N TYR A 39 20.88 1.84 -5.53
CA TYR A 39 21.49 1.08 -6.63
C TYR A 39 22.54 0.13 -6.06
N ASP A 40 22.49 -1.13 -6.49
CA ASP A 40 23.60 -2.07 -6.43
C ASP A 40 23.78 -2.76 -7.80
N ASN A 41 24.64 -3.78 -7.88
CA ASN A 41 24.92 -4.47 -9.14
C ASN A 41 23.73 -5.29 -9.71
N ASN A 42 22.70 -5.58 -8.91
CA ASN A 42 21.60 -6.47 -9.26
C ASN A 42 20.21 -5.89 -8.99
N CYS A 43 20.12 -4.71 -8.40
CA CYS A 43 18.92 -4.13 -7.86
C CYS A 43 19.01 -2.61 -7.93
N ALA A 44 17.94 -2.02 -8.44
CA ALA A 44 17.67 -0.61 -8.31
C ALA A 44 16.28 -0.41 -7.71
N LEU A 45 16.18 0.47 -6.72
CA LEU A 45 14.93 0.81 -6.07
C LEU A 45 14.69 2.31 -6.18
N ALA A 46 13.44 2.70 -6.36
CA ALA A 46 13.01 4.10 -6.36
C ALA A 46 11.77 4.29 -5.48
N HIS A 47 11.74 5.43 -4.81
CA HIS A 47 10.62 5.83 -3.97
C HIS A 47 10.21 7.27 -4.30
N ARG A 48 8.90 7.52 -4.28
CA ARG A 48 8.27 8.85 -4.32
C ARG A 48 7.40 9.00 -3.08
N ARG A 49 7.65 10.02 -2.28
CA ARG A 49 7.06 10.19 -0.95
C ARG A 49 5.94 11.20 -0.93
N LEU A 50 4.84 10.84 -0.28
CA LEU A 50 3.93 11.79 0.36
C LEU A 50 4.19 11.67 1.87
N SER A 51 4.56 12.77 2.51
CA SER A 51 5.06 12.81 3.88
C SER A 51 3.89 12.96 4.85
N VAL A 52 3.37 11.83 5.35
CA VAL A 52 2.23 11.80 6.28
C VAL A 52 2.69 11.59 7.73
N ILE A 53 3.68 10.73 7.94
CA ILE A 53 4.29 10.41 9.24
C ILE A 53 5.80 10.65 9.16
N ASP A 54 6.35 11.25 10.21
CA ASP A 54 7.76 11.62 10.41
C ASP A 54 8.37 12.29 9.17
N PRO A 55 7.92 13.51 8.79
CA PRO A 55 8.42 14.19 7.58
C PRO A 55 9.94 14.33 7.51
N ALA A 56 10.63 14.40 8.64
CA ALA A 56 12.09 14.55 8.72
C ALA A 56 12.86 13.22 8.62
N GLY A 57 12.38 12.15 9.26
CA GLY A 57 13.09 10.87 9.37
C GLY A 57 12.67 9.78 8.38
N GLY A 58 11.51 9.92 7.73
CA GLY A 58 10.93 8.88 6.86
C GLY A 58 11.46 8.81 5.42
N ALA A 59 12.71 9.18 5.18
CA ALA A 59 13.32 9.11 3.85
C ALA A 59 13.45 7.65 3.38
N GLN A 60 13.17 7.41 2.09
CA GLN A 60 13.24 6.08 1.48
C GLN A 60 13.88 6.15 0.08
N PRO A 61 14.57 5.08 -0.40
CA PRO A 61 14.72 3.76 0.23
C PRO A 61 15.46 3.78 1.57
N LEU A 62 15.01 2.98 2.54
CA LEU A 62 15.60 2.92 3.88
C LEU A 62 16.49 1.68 4.00
N THR A 63 17.73 1.86 4.45
CA THR A 63 18.71 0.78 4.57
C THR A 63 19.11 0.52 6.02
N ARG A 64 19.18 -0.75 6.41
CA ARG A 64 19.76 -1.21 7.69
C ARG A 64 20.73 -2.37 7.46
N VAL A 65 21.73 -2.47 8.33
CA VAL A 65 22.74 -3.54 8.29
C VAL A 65 22.56 -4.40 9.54
N CYS A 66 22.47 -5.71 9.38
CA CYS A 66 22.40 -6.68 10.47
C CYS A 66 23.40 -7.81 10.20
N GLY A 67 24.43 -7.92 11.03
CA GLY A 67 25.58 -8.78 10.74
C GLY A 67 26.26 -8.37 9.42
N GLU A 68 26.40 -9.32 8.50
CA GLU A 68 27.00 -9.10 7.17
C GLU A 68 25.97 -8.80 6.07
N GLU A 69 24.68 -8.73 6.40
CA GLU A 69 23.62 -8.50 5.42
C GLU A 69 23.12 -7.06 5.47
N ARG A 70 22.90 -6.49 4.29
CA ARG A 70 22.29 -5.17 4.11
C ARG A 70 20.87 -5.34 3.57
N TYR A 71 19.92 -4.78 4.29
CA TYR A 71 18.51 -4.78 3.93
C TYR A 71 18.10 -3.38 3.49
N THR A 72 17.52 -3.25 2.31
CA THR A 72 16.99 -1.97 1.80
C THR A 72 15.51 -2.11 1.46
N ILE A 73 14.66 -1.25 2.02
CA ILE A 73 13.21 -1.24 1.80
C ILE A 73 12.75 -0.06 0.96
N VAL A 74 11.77 -0.32 0.10
CA VAL A 74 10.82 0.69 -0.40
C VAL A 74 9.40 0.29 0.00
N TYR A 75 8.64 1.25 0.51
CA TYR A 75 7.37 1.04 1.16
C TYR A 75 6.36 2.15 0.82
N ASN A 76 5.19 1.75 0.33
CA ASN A 76 4.01 2.60 0.23
C ASN A 76 2.92 2.01 1.12
N GLY A 77 2.63 2.66 2.24
CA GLY A 77 1.64 2.21 3.18
C GLY A 77 1.64 3.00 4.47
N GLU A 78 0.80 2.55 5.39
CA GLU A 78 0.73 2.98 6.79
C GLU A 78 0.57 1.74 7.68
N LEU A 79 1.33 1.67 8.76
CA LEU A 79 1.27 0.59 9.74
C LEU A 79 0.58 1.08 11.02
N TYR A 80 -0.62 0.56 11.26
CA TYR A 80 -1.53 0.99 12.32
C TYR A 80 -1.21 0.41 13.70
N ASN A 81 -0.32 -0.58 13.77
CA ASN A 81 0.19 -1.16 15.02
C ASN A 81 1.70 -0.93 15.22
N THR A 82 2.19 0.23 14.75
CA THR A 82 3.62 0.59 14.83
C THR A 82 4.13 0.61 16.27
N ALA A 83 3.36 1.12 17.22
CA ALA A 83 3.78 1.22 18.62
C ALA A 83 3.91 -0.15 19.29
N GLU A 84 2.97 -1.05 19.02
CA GLU A 84 2.98 -2.43 19.51
C GLU A 84 4.19 -3.19 18.96
N LEU A 85 4.39 -3.16 17.64
CA LEU A 85 5.51 -3.84 16.99
C LEU A 85 6.87 -3.27 17.39
N ARG A 86 6.97 -1.95 17.56
CA ARG A 86 8.19 -1.31 18.06
C ARG A 86 8.55 -1.82 19.45
N SER A 87 7.57 -1.98 20.32
CA SER A 87 7.79 -2.49 21.69
C SER A 87 8.33 -3.93 21.66
N GLU A 88 7.70 -4.82 20.87
CA GLU A 88 8.18 -6.21 20.70
C GLU A 88 9.60 -6.29 20.11
N LEU A 89 9.93 -5.40 19.17
CA LEU A 89 11.25 -5.35 18.55
C LEU A 89 12.33 -4.81 19.50
N LEU A 90 12.00 -3.80 20.33
CA LEU A 90 12.90 -3.30 21.37
C LEU A 90 13.26 -4.41 22.38
N GLU A 91 12.27 -5.22 22.79
CA GLU A 91 12.49 -6.39 23.64
C GLU A 91 13.38 -7.45 22.98
N SER A 92 13.36 -7.52 21.65
CA SER A 92 14.23 -8.39 20.85
C SER A 92 15.63 -7.82 20.62
N GLY A 93 15.96 -6.65 21.18
CA GLY A 93 17.28 -6.01 21.08
C GLY A 93 17.48 -5.10 19.87
N VAL A 94 16.39 -4.73 19.16
CA VAL A 94 16.47 -3.78 18.04
C VAL A 94 16.70 -2.36 18.55
N HIS A 95 17.60 -1.62 17.88
CA HIS A 95 17.79 -0.18 18.10
C HIS A 95 17.26 0.60 16.90
N PHE A 96 16.31 1.50 17.16
CA PHE A 96 15.70 2.35 16.14
C PHE A 96 16.45 3.67 15.98
N MET A 97 16.58 4.15 14.74
CA MET A 97 17.19 5.45 14.42
C MET A 97 16.15 6.52 14.04
N THR A 98 14.90 6.12 13.80
CA THR A 98 13.81 6.99 13.34
C THR A 98 12.52 6.67 14.10
N ALA A 99 11.53 7.56 13.99
CA ALA A 99 10.18 7.31 14.49
C ALA A 99 9.27 6.67 13.43
N CYS A 100 9.68 6.66 12.15
CA CYS A 100 8.86 6.20 11.05
C CYS A 100 8.48 4.70 11.13
N ASP A 101 7.27 4.39 10.68
CA ASP A 101 6.74 3.04 10.56
C ASP A 101 7.54 2.15 9.59
N THR A 102 8.17 2.76 8.58
CA THR A 102 9.04 2.09 7.60
C THR A 102 10.17 1.33 8.27
N GLU A 103 10.79 1.91 9.31
CA GLU A 103 11.87 1.26 10.05
C GLU A 103 11.35 0.09 10.89
N VAL A 104 10.17 0.24 11.50
CA VAL A 104 9.48 -0.84 12.24
C VAL A 104 9.18 -2.01 11.31
N LEU A 105 8.66 -1.75 10.10
CA LEU A 105 8.39 -2.78 9.11
C LEU A 105 9.69 -3.48 8.66
N LEU A 106 10.75 -2.72 8.36
CA LEU A 106 12.03 -3.30 7.97
C LEU A 106 12.60 -4.22 9.06
N TYR A 107 12.63 -3.75 10.31
CA TYR A 107 13.10 -4.60 11.41
C TYR A 107 12.18 -5.78 11.70
N SER A 108 10.86 -5.63 11.53
CA SER A 108 9.93 -6.76 11.61
C SER A 108 10.33 -7.88 10.64
N TYR A 109 10.72 -7.54 9.41
CA TYR A 109 11.22 -8.52 8.44
C TYR A 109 12.60 -9.06 8.82
N ILE A 110 13.53 -8.23 9.31
CA ILE A 110 14.86 -8.68 9.73
C ILE A 110 14.77 -9.70 10.87
N VAL A 111 13.89 -9.47 11.85
CA VAL A 111 13.76 -10.31 13.05
C VAL A 111 12.89 -11.54 12.80
N TRP A 112 11.76 -11.39 12.11
CA TRP A 112 10.78 -12.48 11.94
C TRP A 112 10.71 -13.08 10.53
N GLY A 113 11.52 -12.58 9.59
CA GLY A 113 11.47 -13.00 8.20
C GLY A 113 10.10 -12.74 7.57
N GLU A 114 9.65 -13.64 6.69
CA GLU A 114 8.35 -13.51 6.04
C GLU A 114 7.16 -13.66 7.00
N SER A 115 7.36 -14.23 8.19
CA SER A 115 6.32 -14.36 9.23
C SER A 115 5.97 -13.01 9.87
N CYS A 116 6.72 -11.95 9.57
CA CYS A 116 6.36 -10.60 9.98
C CYS A 116 4.95 -10.21 9.50
N LEU A 117 4.51 -10.73 8.34
CA LEU A 117 3.22 -10.43 7.73
C LEU A 117 2.01 -10.82 8.59
N ASP A 118 2.17 -11.82 9.47
CA ASP A 118 1.12 -12.23 10.41
C ASP A 118 0.89 -11.18 11.50
N ARG A 119 1.91 -10.37 11.78
CA ARG A 119 1.92 -9.33 12.81
C ARG A 119 1.57 -7.95 12.28
N LEU A 120 1.77 -7.68 10.99
CA LEU A 120 1.50 -6.36 10.42
C LEU A 120 -0.01 -6.08 10.37
N ASN A 121 -0.43 -4.99 11.01
CA ASN A 121 -1.77 -4.41 10.85
C ASN A 121 -1.66 -3.06 10.14
N GLY A 122 -2.13 -2.98 8.90
CA GLY A 122 -1.99 -1.79 8.09
C GLY A 122 -2.37 -2.01 6.64
N ILE A 123 -2.20 -0.95 5.85
CA ILE A 123 -2.34 -0.99 4.40
C ILE A 123 -0.97 -0.76 3.79
N TYR A 124 -0.53 -1.65 2.90
CA TYR A 124 0.87 -1.65 2.48
C TYR A 124 1.12 -2.38 1.17
N ALA A 125 2.08 -1.84 0.43
CA ALA A 125 2.86 -2.54 -0.56
C ALA A 125 4.32 -2.20 -0.29
N PHE A 126 5.18 -3.22 -0.17
CA PHE A 126 6.61 -2.99 0.07
C PHE A 126 7.48 -4.01 -0.64
N ALA A 127 8.75 -3.62 -0.82
CA ALA A 127 9.81 -4.48 -1.33
C ALA A 127 11.05 -4.34 -0.45
N ILE A 128 11.65 -5.46 -0.06
CA ILE A 128 12.90 -5.51 0.73
C ILE A 128 13.94 -6.26 -0.09
N TRP A 129 15.04 -5.58 -0.39
CA TRP A 129 16.22 -6.15 -1.02
C TRP A 129 17.22 -6.61 0.04
N GLN A 130 17.67 -7.86 -0.07
CA GLN A 130 18.77 -8.43 0.69
C GLN A 130 20.00 -8.50 -0.22
N GLU A 131 20.98 -7.66 0.05
CA GLU A 131 22.11 -7.41 -0.86
C GLU A 131 23.02 -8.62 -1.00
N LYS A 132 23.39 -9.30 0.09
CA LYS A 132 24.29 -10.46 0.07
C LYS A 132 23.55 -11.71 -0.40
N ALA A 133 22.31 -11.93 0.05
CA ALA A 133 21.47 -13.04 -0.40
C ALA A 133 21.00 -12.91 -1.86
N LYS A 134 21.08 -11.69 -2.45
CA LYS A 134 20.57 -11.37 -3.79
C LYS A 134 19.10 -11.78 -3.95
N GLN A 135 18.29 -11.37 -2.96
CA GLN A 135 16.90 -11.75 -2.84
C GLN A 135 16.02 -10.52 -2.63
N LEU A 136 14.95 -10.42 -3.41
CA LEU A 136 13.89 -9.44 -3.24
C LEU A 136 12.68 -10.11 -2.59
N PHE A 137 12.21 -9.57 -1.48
CA PHE A 137 10.91 -9.90 -0.90
C PHE A 137 9.90 -8.80 -1.22
N LEU A 138 8.70 -9.19 -1.67
CA LEU A 138 7.59 -8.30 -1.99
C LEU A 138 6.38 -8.73 -1.17
N ALA A 139 5.58 -7.79 -0.68
CA ALA A 139 4.31 -8.10 -0.05
C ALA A 139 3.27 -7.00 -0.30
N ARG A 140 2.01 -7.43 -0.37
CA ARG A 140 0.84 -6.56 -0.46
C ARG A 140 -0.15 -6.91 0.64
N ASP A 141 -0.79 -5.89 1.22
CA ASP A 141 -1.68 -6.03 2.37
C ASP A 141 -2.87 -6.98 2.12
N ARG A 142 -3.51 -7.37 3.23
CA ARG A 142 -4.52 -8.45 3.30
C ARG A 142 -5.67 -8.28 2.32
N ILE A 143 -6.07 -7.05 2.02
CA ILE A 143 -7.20 -6.73 1.12
C ILE A 143 -6.78 -5.93 -0.12
N GLY A 144 -5.48 -5.65 -0.27
CA GLY A 144 -4.88 -5.04 -1.44
C GLY A 144 -5.14 -3.54 -1.59
N VAL A 145 -5.23 -2.79 -0.49
CA VAL A 145 -5.47 -1.33 -0.53
C VAL A 145 -4.35 -0.60 -1.28
N LYS A 146 -3.09 -0.93 -1.00
CA LYS A 146 -1.97 -0.32 -1.74
C LYS A 146 -1.64 -1.17 -2.98
N PRO A 147 -1.57 -0.58 -4.18
CA PRO A 147 -1.34 -1.33 -5.41
C PRO A 147 0.12 -1.75 -5.57
N LEU A 148 0.34 -2.92 -6.18
CA LEU A 148 1.66 -3.41 -6.54
C LEU A 148 1.57 -4.28 -7.80
N PHE A 149 2.26 -3.85 -8.85
CA PHE A 149 2.32 -4.53 -10.14
C PHE A 149 3.76 -4.94 -10.44
N TYR A 150 3.91 -5.98 -11.27
CA TYR A 150 5.21 -6.47 -11.68
C TYR A 150 5.21 -6.99 -13.13
N TYR A 151 6.39 -7.00 -13.72
CA TYR A 151 6.70 -7.55 -15.02
C TYR A 151 7.94 -8.44 -14.88
N GLU A 152 7.79 -9.72 -15.20
CA GLU A 152 8.87 -10.73 -15.14
C GLU A 152 9.36 -11.04 -16.56
N TYR A 153 10.67 -11.07 -16.75
CA TYR A 153 11.32 -11.43 -18.00
C TYR A 153 12.49 -12.39 -17.74
N GLY A 154 13.09 -12.94 -18.79
CA GLY A 154 14.09 -14.01 -18.68
C GLY A 154 15.36 -13.71 -17.86
N GLY A 155 15.59 -12.45 -17.47
CA GLY A 155 16.75 -12.04 -16.66
C GLY A 155 16.42 -11.32 -15.35
N GLY A 156 15.15 -10.97 -15.11
CA GLY A 156 14.83 -10.03 -14.05
C GLY A 156 13.34 -9.84 -13.75
N LEU A 157 13.10 -8.98 -12.76
CA LEU A 157 11.78 -8.55 -12.32
C LEU A 157 11.77 -7.02 -12.21
N ILE A 158 10.75 -6.39 -12.78
CA ILE A 158 10.46 -4.97 -12.61
C ILE A 158 9.15 -4.87 -11.83
N PHE A 159 9.08 -4.05 -10.79
CA PHE A 159 7.85 -3.81 -10.04
C PHE A 159 7.58 -2.33 -9.86
N ALA A 160 6.31 -1.96 -9.70
CA ALA A 160 5.91 -0.61 -9.34
C ALA A 160 4.52 -0.52 -8.71
N SER A 161 4.22 0.59 -8.03
CA SER A 161 2.87 0.89 -7.52
C SER A 161 1.85 1.15 -8.64
N GLU A 162 2.28 1.59 -9.82
CA GLU A 162 1.39 1.94 -10.92
C GLU A 162 1.87 1.33 -12.25
N ILE A 163 0.92 0.90 -13.07
CA ILE A 163 1.20 0.34 -14.41
C ILE A 163 2.00 1.33 -15.27
N LYS A 164 1.66 2.62 -15.25
CA LYS A 164 2.39 3.65 -16.01
C LYS A 164 3.89 3.76 -15.65
N ALA A 165 4.26 3.37 -14.44
CA ALA A 165 5.67 3.33 -14.05
C ALA A 165 6.39 2.13 -14.67
N LEU A 166 5.72 0.98 -14.78
CA LEU A 166 6.24 -0.16 -15.54
C LEU A 166 6.38 0.19 -17.03
N LEU A 167 5.37 0.82 -17.63
CA LEU A 167 5.40 1.26 -19.03
C LEU A 167 6.46 2.33 -19.34
N ALA A 168 7.00 3.00 -18.32
CA ALA A 168 8.13 3.91 -18.48
C ALA A 168 9.47 3.17 -18.63
N HIS A 169 9.50 1.86 -18.33
CA HIS A 169 10.69 1.02 -18.48
C HIS A 169 10.83 0.57 -19.95
N PRO A 170 12.00 0.74 -20.60
CA PRO A 170 12.17 0.44 -22.04
C PRO A 170 11.90 -1.01 -22.47
N MET A 171 11.96 -1.95 -21.51
CA MET A 171 11.67 -3.37 -21.75
C MET A 171 10.18 -3.75 -21.66
N VAL A 172 9.31 -2.82 -21.29
CA VAL A 172 7.88 -3.11 -21.05
C VAL A 172 7.03 -2.43 -22.12
N ASP A 173 6.53 -3.23 -23.06
CA ASP A 173 5.68 -2.73 -24.14
C ASP A 173 4.22 -2.53 -23.70
N ALA A 174 3.59 -1.47 -24.20
CA ALA A 174 2.18 -1.18 -24.01
C ALA A 174 1.29 -2.02 -24.94
N VAL A 175 1.30 -3.36 -24.75
CA VAL A 175 0.54 -4.31 -25.59
C VAL A 175 -0.67 -4.83 -24.82
N ILE A 176 -1.83 -4.90 -25.49
CA ILE A 176 -3.02 -5.61 -25.01
C ILE A 176 -3.28 -6.85 -25.86
N ASP A 177 -3.91 -7.86 -25.28
CA ASP A 177 -4.33 -9.08 -25.98
C ASP A 177 -5.85 -9.31 -25.85
N ARG A 178 -6.32 -10.46 -26.34
CA ARG A 178 -7.74 -10.81 -26.31
C ARG A 178 -8.30 -10.83 -24.88
N ASP A 179 -7.52 -11.29 -23.90
CA ASP A 179 -7.94 -11.36 -22.50
C ASP A 179 -7.94 -9.97 -21.87
N SER A 180 -7.02 -9.10 -22.27
CA SER A 180 -7.03 -7.67 -21.91
C SER A 180 -8.34 -7.00 -22.34
N ILE A 181 -8.72 -7.18 -23.61
CA ILE A 181 -9.94 -6.60 -24.19
C ILE A 181 -11.18 -7.15 -23.48
N ALA A 182 -11.23 -8.47 -23.25
CA ALA A 182 -12.33 -9.09 -22.53
C ALA A 182 -12.51 -8.52 -21.12
N GLN A 183 -11.41 -8.29 -20.39
CA GLN A 183 -11.49 -7.68 -19.05
C GLN A 183 -12.02 -6.25 -19.10
N ILE A 184 -11.54 -5.42 -20.03
CA ILE A 184 -12.01 -4.03 -20.17
C ILE A 184 -13.52 -4.03 -20.49
N MET A 185 -13.95 -4.83 -21.46
CA MET A 185 -15.31 -4.78 -22.00
C MET A 185 -16.34 -5.50 -21.13
N LEU A 186 -15.95 -6.57 -20.43
CA LEU A 186 -16.88 -7.44 -19.69
C LEU A 186 -16.79 -7.27 -18.17
N LEU A 187 -15.67 -6.77 -17.63
CA LEU A 187 -15.48 -6.58 -16.19
C LEU A 187 -15.36 -5.11 -15.79
N GLY A 188 -15.16 -4.19 -16.74
CA GLY A 188 -14.99 -2.77 -16.45
C GLY A 188 -16.12 -2.20 -15.59
N PRO A 189 -15.82 -1.43 -14.52
CA PRO A 189 -14.51 -0.87 -14.16
C PRO A 189 -13.58 -1.79 -13.35
N ALA A 190 -14.01 -3.01 -13.01
CA ALA A 190 -13.19 -3.98 -12.28
C ALA A 190 -12.16 -4.69 -13.17
N ARG A 191 -11.21 -5.39 -12.53
CA ARG A 191 -10.20 -6.23 -13.21
C ARG A 191 -10.12 -7.58 -12.51
N LYS A 192 -9.71 -8.61 -13.25
CA LYS A 192 -9.40 -9.91 -12.66
C LYS A 192 -8.22 -9.76 -11.68
N PRO A 193 -8.30 -10.27 -10.44
CA PRO A 193 -7.16 -10.26 -9.52
C PRO A 193 -5.92 -10.87 -10.17
N GLY A 194 -4.77 -10.20 -10.04
CA GLY A 194 -3.50 -10.65 -10.60
C GLY A 194 -3.24 -10.18 -12.03
N SER A 195 -4.22 -9.51 -12.66
CA SER A 195 -4.12 -8.95 -14.01
C SER A 195 -3.96 -7.44 -13.98
N ALA A 196 -3.12 -6.92 -14.88
CA ALA A 196 -2.91 -5.49 -15.06
C ALA A 196 -3.35 -4.98 -16.44
N VAL A 197 -4.20 -5.73 -17.15
CA VAL A 197 -4.69 -5.44 -18.52
C VAL A 197 -3.60 -5.48 -19.59
N PHE A 198 -2.41 -4.92 -19.38
CA PHE A 198 -1.31 -5.01 -20.34
C PHE A 198 -0.63 -6.38 -20.31
N LYS A 199 -0.31 -6.91 -21.48
CA LYS A 199 0.32 -8.21 -21.66
C LYS A 199 1.64 -8.26 -20.90
N GLY A 200 1.82 -9.30 -20.09
CA GLY A 200 3.03 -9.52 -19.29
C GLY A 200 3.08 -8.74 -17.97
N ILE A 201 2.28 -7.67 -17.82
CA ILE A 201 2.15 -6.98 -16.54
C ILE A 201 1.13 -7.72 -15.67
N LYS A 202 1.56 -8.10 -14.48
CA LYS A 202 0.75 -8.79 -13.47
C LYS A 202 0.61 -7.93 -12.23
N GLU A 203 -0.42 -8.22 -11.46
CA GLU A 203 -0.65 -7.62 -10.14
C GLU A 203 -0.22 -8.64 -9.07
N LEU A 204 0.43 -8.19 -7.99
CA LEU A 204 0.52 -9.01 -6.79
C LEU A 204 -0.84 -8.97 -6.10
N CYS A 205 -1.53 -10.10 -5.98
CA CYS A 205 -2.90 -10.11 -5.47
C CYS A 205 -2.96 -9.63 -4.01
N PRO A 206 -4.14 -9.20 -3.52
CA PRO A 206 -4.37 -9.02 -2.09
C PRO A 206 -3.86 -10.23 -1.30
N SER A 207 -3.25 -10.00 -0.14
CA SER A 207 -2.71 -11.04 0.74
C SER A 207 -1.63 -11.95 0.15
N GLU A 208 -1.01 -11.57 -0.98
CA GLU A 208 0.15 -12.27 -1.52
C GLU A 208 1.47 -11.63 -1.07
N CYS A 209 2.46 -12.49 -0.84
CA CYS A 209 3.86 -12.12 -0.83
C CYS A 209 4.63 -12.93 -1.88
N ALA A 210 5.78 -12.43 -2.27
CA ALA A 210 6.64 -13.06 -3.25
C ALA A 210 8.11 -12.90 -2.92
N VAL A 211 8.89 -13.92 -3.28
CA VAL A 211 10.35 -13.90 -3.23
C VAL A 211 10.86 -14.03 -4.65
N TYR A 212 11.69 -13.09 -5.08
CA TYR A 212 12.43 -13.17 -6.33
C TYR A 212 13.92 -13.35 -6.05
N CYS A 213 14.52 -14.35 -6.69
CA CYS A 213 15.96 -14.59 -6.69
C CYS A 213 16.37 -15.25 -8.02
N ARG A 214 17.60 -15.73 -8.13
CA ARG A 214 18.10 -16.43 -9.33
C ARG A 214 17.23 -17.63 -9.78
N SER A 215 16.46 -18.22 -8.87
CA SER A 215 15.53 -19.33 -9.20
C SER A 215 14.18 -18.88 -9.76
N GLY A 216 13.95 -17.57 -9.91
CA GLY A 216 12.71 -16.97 -10.38
C GLY A 216 11.81 -16.45 -9.25
N LEU A 217 10.61 -16.02 -9.62
CA LEU A 217 9.59 -15.52 -8.69
C LEU A 217 8.79 -16.68 -8.06
N LYS A 218 8.79 -16.76 -6.72
CA LYS A 218 7.91 -17.65 -5.95
C LYS A 218 6.89 -16.81 -5.19
N LYS A 219 5.61 -17.08 -5.37
CA LYS A 219 4.51 -16.38 -4.68
C LYS A 219 3.80 -17.30 -3.71
N ARG A 220 3.26 -16.72 -2.63
CA ARG A 220 2.31 -17.40 -1.74
C ARG A 220 1.28 -16.42 -1.19
N THR A 221 0.08 -16.93 -0.95
CA THR A 221 -0.92 -16.23 -0.15
C THR A 221 -0.59 -16.42 1.32
N TYR A 222 -0.38 -15.34 2.07
CA TYR A 222 -0.03 -15.40 3.49
C TYR A 222 -1.26 -15.23 4.41
N TRP A 223 -2.36 -14.70 3.89
CA TRP A 223 -3.58 -14.49 4.67
C TRP A 223 -4.82 -14.84 3.84
N SER A 224 -5.86 -15.36 4.47
CA SER A 224 -7.17 -15.51 3.83
C SER A 224 -8.29 -15.27 4.83
N LEU A 225 -9.34 -14.59 4.39
CA LEU A 225 -10.55 -14.43 5.19
C LEU A 225 -11.24 -15.79 5.35
N ARG A 226 -11.49 -16.18 6.60
CA ARG A 226 -12.23 -17.39 6.92
C ARG A 226 -13.53 -17.03 7.62
N ALA A 227 -14.65 -17.42 7.03
CA ALA A 227 -15.95 -17.33 7.69
C ALA A 227 -16.06 -18.46 8.72
N LEU A 228 -16.23 -18.09 10.00
CA LEU A 228 -16.43 -19.03 11.10
C LEU A 228 -17.87 -18.89 11.65
N PRO A 229 -18.42 -19.91 12.31
CA PRO A 229 -19.73 -19.81 12.94
C PRO A 229 -19.78 -18.64 13.94
N HIS A 230 -20.76 -17.76 13.76
CA HIS A 230 -21.01 -16.65 14.67
C HIS A 230 -21.74 -17.15 15.91
N LYS A 231 -21.19 -16.89 17.10
CA LYS A 231 -21.68 -17.43 18.38
C LYS A 231 -22.19 -16.35 19.34
N GLU A 232 -22.04 -15.10 18.99
CA GLU A 232 -22.45 -13.98 19.83
C GLU A 232 -23.96 -13.74 19.69
N SER A 233 -24.60 -13.38 20.80
CA SER A 233 -25.97 -12.89 20.82
C SER A 233 -26.09 -11.57 20.02
N PRO A 234 -27.32 -11.14 19.65
CA PRO A 234 -27.51 -9.88 18.94
C PRO A 234 -26.90 -8.66 19.65
N GLU A 235 -26.97 -8.62 20.98
CA GLU A 235 -26.43 -7.50 21.76
C GLU A 235 -24.90 -7.52 21.81
N GLU A 236 -24.30 -8.69 22.02
CA GLU A 236 -22.83 -8.86 21.94
C GLU A 236 -22.31 -8.49 20.55
N THR A 237 -23.00 -8.94 19.50
CA THR A 237 -22.67 -8.61 18.11
C THR A 237 -22.66 -7.10 17.87
N ARG A 238 -23.68 -6.39 18.37
CA ARG A 238 -23.79 -4.94 18.24
C ARG A 238 -22.61 -4.23 18.92
N GLN A 239 -22.28 -4.64 20.14
CA GLN A 239 -21.16 -4.06 20.90
C GLN A 239 -19.82 -4.36 20.23
N HIS A 240 -19.61 -5.60 19.77
CA HIS A 240 -18.38 -6.03 19.14
C HIS A 240 -18.13 -5.32 17.81
N ILE A 241 -19.16 -5.19 16.95
CA ILE A 241 -19.05 -4.42 15.70
C ILE A 241 -18.73 -2.96 16.01
N ALA A 242 -19.42 -2.34 16.98
CA ALA A 242 -19.17 -0.96 17.36
C ALA A 242 -17.73 -0.75 17.86
N TYR A 243 -17.20 -1.71 18.63
CA TYR A 243 -15.81 -1.72 19.07
C TYR A 243 -14.84 -1.83 17.89
N LEU A 244 -14.98 -2.85 17.04
CA LEU A 244 -14.07 -3.09 15.92
C LEU A 244 -14.02 -1.92 14.94
N LEU A 245 -15.19 -1.34 14.64
CA LEU A 245 -15.28 -0.20 13.74
C LEU A 245 -14.63 1.04 14.36
N SER A 246 -14.92 1.33 15.63
CA SER A 246 -14.33 2.46 16.34
C SER A 246 -12.81 2.32 16.48
N ASP A 247 -12.31 1.14 16.85
CA ASP A 247 -10.87 0.86 16.96
C ASP A 247 -10.16 1.02 15.62
N SER A 248 -10.72 0.45 14.55
CA SER A 248 -10.17 0.55 13.19
C SER A 248 -10.08 2.01 12.70
N ILE A 249 -11.10 2.83 12.98
CA ILE A 249 -11.10 4.25 12.62
C ILE A 249 -10.04 5.00 13.45
N LYS A 250 -10.03 4.85 14.78
CA LYS A 250 -9.08 5.53 15.67
C LYS A 250 -7.63 5.28 15.29
N ARG A 251 -7.29 4.04 14.97
CA ARG A 251 -5.94 3.65 14.53
C ARG A 251 -5.50 4.34 13.23
N GLN A 252 -6.45 4.77 12.40
CA GLN A 252 -6.20 5.50 11.15
C GLN A 252 -6.16 7.03 11.32
N LEU A 253 -6.41 7.56 12.53
CA LEU A 253 -6.34 8.99 12.82
C LEU A 253 -4.94 9.48 13.23
N VAL A 254 -3.96 8.57 13.29
CA VAL A 254 -2.56 8.92 13.63
C VAL A 254 -1.89 9.56 12.41
N SER A 255 -1.59 10.85 12.49
CA SER A 255 -0.94 11.59 11.41
C SER A 255 -0.20 12.83 11.92
N ASP A 256 0.94 13.17 11.30
CA ASP A 256 1.68 14.41 11.56
C ASP A 256 1.20 15.57 10.66
N VAL A 257 0.25 15.31 9.77
CA VAL A 257 -0.37 16.29 8.88
C VAL A 257 -1.88 16.37 9.11
N PRO A 258 -2.56 17.46 8.70
CA PRO A 258 -4.00 17.56 8.85
C PRO A 258 -4.76 16.42 8.15
N LEU A 259 -5.72 15.84 8.85
CA LEU A 259 -6.63 14.82 8.30
C LEU A 259 -8.01 15.42 8.01
N CYS A 260 -8.70 14.80 7.07
CA CYS A 260 -10.10 15.06 6.77
C CYS A 260 -10.83 13.75 6.47
N THR A 261 -12.16 13.80 6.46
CA THR A 261 -12.99 12.70 5.96
C THR A 261 -13.78 13.13 4.73
N MET A 262 -14.06 12.15 3.86
CA MET A 262 -15.08 12.31 2.82
C MET A 262 -16.44 12.00 3.45
N LEU A 263 -17.38 12.95 3.39
CA LEU A 263 -18.73 12.81 3.94
C LEU A 263 -19.72 12.88 2.79
N SER A 264 -20.30 11.74 2.40
CA SER A 264 -21.32 11.71 1.34
C SER A 264 -22.73 11.74 1.88
N GLY A 265 -22.90 11.80 3.20
CA GLY A 265 -24.20 11.66 3.87
C GLY A 265 -24.71 10.22 3.99
N GLY A 266 -24.13 9.29 3.20
CA GLY A 266 -24.38 7.86 3.33
C GLY A 266 -23.83 7.29 4.64
N LEU A 267 -24.49 6.24 5.15
CA LEU A 267 -24.23 5.63 6.46
C LEU A 267 -22.75 5.39 6.75
N ASP A 268 -22.01 4.81 5.81
CA ASP A 268 -20.60 4.43 6.00
C ASP A 268 -19.72 5.67 6.25
N SER A 269 -19.84 6.68 5.39
CA SER A 269 -19.08 7.93 5.49
C SER A 269 -19.45 8.73 6.74
N SER A 270 -20.73 8.67 7.14
CA SER A 270 -21.26 9.35 8.32
C SER A 270 -20.75 8.69 9.60
N ILE A 271 -20.67 7.36 9.68
CA ILE A 271 -20.09 6.68 10.85
C ILE A 271 -18.60 6.99 10.99
N ILE A 272 -17.83 6.93 9.89
CA ILE A 272 -16.40 7.27 9.90
C ILE A 272 -16.21 8.71 10.39
N SER A 273 -16.97 9.65 9.82
CA SER A 273 -16.87 11.07 10.18
C SER A 273 -17.31 11.34 11.62
N ALA A 274 -18.37 10.69 12.11
CA ALA A 274 -18.85 10.87 13.48
C ALA A 274 -17.84 10.37 14.52
N VAL A 275 -17.24 9.18 14.30
CA VAL A 275 -16.20 8.64 15.19
C VAL A 275 -14.96 9.55 15.14
N ALA A 276 -14.50 9.93 13.95
CA ALA A 276 -13.34 10.80 13.80
C ALA A 276 -13.57 12.19 14.42
N ALA A 277 -14.75 12.78 14.24
CA ALA A 277 -15.11 14.07 14.80
C ALA A 277 -15.11 14.04 16.33
N LYS A 278 -15.56 12.94 16.94
CA LYS A 278 -15.51 12.75 18.38
C LYS A 278 -14.07 12.71 18.91
N GLU A 279 -13.19 11.92 18.29
CA GLU A 279 -11.77 11.84 18.71
C GLU A 279 -11.06 13.19 18.54
N PHE A 280 -11.40 13.94 17.49
CA PHE A 280 -10.89 15.29 17.28
C PHE A 280 -11.38 16.23 18.38
N ALA A 281 -12.68 16.20 18.71
CA ALA A 281 -13.26 17.03 19.77
C ALA A 281 -12.65 16.72 21.15
N ASP A 282 -12.43 15.44 21.47
CA ASP A 282 -11.77 14.99 22.70
C ASP A 282 -10.31 15.52 22.80
N SER A 283 -9.69 15.79 21.64
CA SER A 283 -8.36 16.41 21.53
C SER A 283 -8.39 17.94 21.33
N GLY A 284 -9.56 18.58 21.48
CA GLY A 284 -9.73 20.02 21.29
C GLY A 284 -9.61 20.52 19.85
N LYS A 285 -9.82 19.63 18.86
CA LYS A 285 -9.74 19.91 17.42
C LYS A 285 -11.11 19.77 16.76
N GLN A 286 -11.26 20.38 15.59
CA GLN A 286 -12.44 20.22 14.73
C GLN A 286 -12.07 19.42 13.48
N LEU A 287 -12.85 18.39 13.15
CA LEU A 287 -12.65 17.61 11.93
C LEU A 287 -13.10 18.43 10.72
N THR A 288 -12.26 18.44 9.68
CA THR A 288 -12.65 18.97 8.36
C THR A 288 -13.25 17.84 7.53
N THR A 289 -14.41 18.09 6.90
CA THR A 289 -15.07 17.14 6.00
C THR A 289 -15.16 17.72 4.59
N PHE A 290 -15.19 16.84 3.60
CA PHE A 290 -15.38 17.20 2.19
C PHE A 290 -16.47 16.33 1.55
N SER A 291 -17.28 16.96 0.70
CA SER A 291 -18.31 16.31 -0.12
C SER A 291 -18.13 16.77 -1.56
N ILE A 292 -18.53 15.95 -2.52
CA ILE A 292 -18.51 16.29 -3.95
C ILE A 292 -19.94 16.21 -4.46
N ASP A 293 -20.39 17.26 -5.14
CA ASP A 293 -21.71 17.30 -5.76
C ASP A 293 -21.61 17.77 -7.22
N TYR A 294 -22.64 17.46 -8.01
CA TYR A 294 -22.75 17.95 -9.37
C TYR A 294 -23.35 19.34 -9.38
N LYS A 295 -22.89 20.17 -10.32
CA LYS A 295 -23.53 21.46 -10.57
C LYS A 295 -24.99 21.24 -10.97
N ASP A 296 -25.90 21.97 -10.32
CA ASP A 296 -27.35 21.89 -10.53
C ASP A 296 -27.94 20.48 -10.23
N ASN A 297 -27.34 19.71 -9.30
CA ASN A 297 -27.86 18.39 -8.91
C ASN A 297 -29.26 18.50 -8.30
N ASP A 298 -29.55 19.54 -7.52
CA ASP A 298 -30.88 19.87 -6.99
C ASP A 298 -31.98 19.92 -8.06
N LYS A 299 -31.63 20.31 -9.29
CA LYS A 299 -32.57 20.40 -10.43
C LYS A 299 -32.61 19.14 -11.27
N ASN A 300 -31.47 18.45 -11.40
CA ASN A 300 -31.29 17.37 -12.35
C ASN A 300 -31.33 15.97 -11.71
N PHE A 301 -31.32 15.89 -10.38
CA PHE A 301 -31.30 14.63 -9.66
C PHE A 301 -32.52 13.80 -10.02
N LYS A 302 -32.25 12.55 -10.41
CA LYS A 302 -33.26 11.53 -10.59
C LYS A 302 -32.82 10.33 -9.78
N SER A 303 -33.66 9.93 -8.85
CA SER A 303 -33.40 8.74 -8.06
C SER A 303 -33.25 7.52 -8.97
N SER A 304 -32.36 6.64 -8.57
CA SER A 304 -32.16 5.33 -9.19
C SER A 304 -32.02 4.27 -8.10
N ALA A 305 -32.04 3.00 -8.49
CA ALA A 305 -31.76 1.91 -7.56
C ALA A 305 -30.35 2.00 -6.93
N PHE A 306 -29.41 2.70 -7.58
CA PHE A 306 -28.03 2.87 -7.10
C PHE A 306 -27.82 4.15 -6.29
N GLN A 307 -28.68 5.15 -6.48
CA GLN A 307 -28.65 6.42 -5.75
C GLN A 307 -30.09 6.86 -5.48
N PRO A 308 -30.69 6.40 -4.36
CA PRO A 308 -32.10 6.66 -4.07
C PRO A 308 -32.34 8.11 -3.65
N ASP A 309 -31.38 8.73 -2.98
CA ASP A 309 -31.47 10.06 -2.40
C ASP A 309 -30.32 10.96 -2.85
N ALA A 310 -30.53 12.27 -2.79
CA ALA A 310 -29.46 13.25 -2.94
C ALA A 310 -28.67 13.39 -1.63
N ASP A 311 -27.38 13.67 -1.73
CA ASP A 311 -26.46 13.72 -0.58
C ASP A 311 -26.66 14.99 0.29
N ALA A 312 -27.10 16.10 -0.33
CA ALA A 312 -27.16 17.44 0.28
C ALA A 312 -27.86 17.55 1.65
N PRO A 313 -28.97 16.83 1.95
CA PRO A 313 -29.62 16.91 3.26
C PRO A 313 -28.84 16.24 4.41
N TRP A 314 -27.81 15.45 4.07
CA TRP A 314 -27.12 14.55 4.99
C TRP A 314 -25.64 14.93 5.21
N ILE A 315 -25.16 15.96 4.52
CA ILE A 315 -23.78 16.47 4.58
C ILE A 315 -23.69 17.78 5.37
#